data_AF-A0A3C1CFM6-F1
#
_entry.id   AF-A0A3C1CFM6-F1
#
_cell.length_a   1.000
_cell.length_b   1.000
_cell.length_c   1.000
_cell.angle_alpha   90.00
_cell.angle_beta   90.00
_cell.angle_gamma   90.00
#
_symmetry.space_group_name_H-M   'P 1'
#
loop_
_entity.id
_entity.type
_entity.pdbx_description
1 polymer ?
#
loop_
_entity_poly.entity_id
_entity_poly.type
_entity_poly.pdbx_seq_one_letter_code
_entity_poly.pdbx_strand_id
1 'polypeptide(L)'
;MGGCVAGRRWPRPSDWDVEAHAHNTDADPWSGWICVASERSLFTASRRPTRVMVHEYAHLLAPNSRHGAAWQEAITELGYPSEAEWHRPRPVRRTSRRRAA
;
A
#
# COMPACT_ATOMS: atom_id res chain seq x y z
N MET A 1 -13.87 -6.36 -15.10
CA MET A 1 -13.06 -6.50 -13.87
C MET A 1 -11.91 -7.43 -14.19
N GLY A 2 -10.65 -6.98 -14.13
CA GLY A 2 -9.51 -7.86 -14.38
C GLY A 2 -8.92 -8.35 -13.07
N GLY A 3 -8.70 -9.66 -13.01
CA GLY A 3 -8.06 -10.35 -11.89
C GLY A 3 -6.55 -10.30 -11.99
N CYS A 4 -5.91 -10.50 -10.84
CA CYS A 4 -4.47 -10.56 -10.67
C CYS A 4 -3.80 -11.45 -11.73
N VAL A 5 -2.79 -10.92 -12.42
CA VAL A 5 -1.90 -11.75 -13.23
C VAL A 5 -0.94 -12.47 -12.27
N ALA A 6 -1.44 -13.49 -11.57
CA ALA A 6 -0.60 -14.53 -11.02
C ALA A 6 -0.01 -15.32 -12.20
N GLY A 7 0.99 -14.73 -12.86
CA GLY A 7 1.53 -15.26 -14.11
C GLY A 7 3.03 -15.07 -14.30
N ARG A 8 3.69 -14.18 -13.54
CA ARG A 8 5.16 -14.12 -13.54
C ARG A 8 5.68 -13.84 -12.15
N ARG A 9 6.51 -14.78 -11.69
CA ARG A 9 7.54 -14.64 -10.67
C ARG A 9 8.03 -13.18 -10.62
N TRP A 10 7.59 -12.41 -9.62
CA TRP A 10 8.24 -11.15 -9.28
C TRP A 10 9.73 -11.45 -9.04
N PRO A 11 10.66 -10.56 -9.44
CA PRO A 11 12.08 -10.89 -9.55
C PRO A 11 12.78 -11.24 -8.23
N ARG A 12 12.11 -11.20 -7.07
CA ARG A 12 12.72 -11.57 -5.78
C ARG A 12 11.80 -12.44 -4.91
N PRO A 13 12.33 -13.53 -4.32
CA PRO A 13 11.61 -14.38 -3.36
C PRO A 13 11.12 -13.70 -2.08
N SER A 14 11.55 -12.47 -1.77
CA SER A 14 11.04 -11.66 -0.65
C SER A 14 9.70 -10.98 -0.92
N ASP A 15 9.22 -11.01 -2.18
CA ASP A 15 8.09 -10.22 -2.64
C ASP A 15 6.80 -11.07 -2.74
N TRP A 16 6.83 -12.31 -2.23
CA TRP A 16 5.66 -13.22 -2.17
C TRP A 16 4.83 -13.05 -0.90
N ASP A 17 5.28 -12.21 0.04
CA ASP A 17 4.61 -11.97 1.32
C ASP A 17 3.57 -10.84 1.26
N VAL A 18 3.34 -10.25 0.09
CA VAL A 18 2.30 -9.22 -0.09
C VAL A 18 1.01 -9.85 -0.60
N GLU A 19 0.01 -9.91 0.26
CA GLU A 19 -1.34 -10.40 -0.08
C GLU A 19 -2.01 -9.56 -1.19
N ALA A 20 -1.62 -8.28 -1.33
CA ALA A 20 -2.07 -7.37 -2.37
C ALA A 20 -1.07 -6.21 -2.57
N HIS A 21 -1.16 -5.53 -3.72
CA HIS A 21 -0.49 -4.25 -3.95
C HIS A 21 -1.24 -3.39 -4.99
N ALA A 22 -1.14 -2.07 -4.85
CA ALA A 22 -1.63 -1.11 -5.83
C ALA A 22 -0.52 -0.63 -6.79
N HIS A 23 -0.84 -0.59 -8.07
CA HIS A 23 -0.05 0.10 -9.09
C HIS A 23 -0.43 1.58 -9.07
N ASN A 24 0.35 2.41 -8.39
CA ASN A 24 -0.01 3.81 -8.12
C ASN A 24 1.08 4.83 -8.50
N THR A 25 2.04 4.44 -9.33
CA THR A 25 3.03 5.37 -9.88
C THR A 25 2.71 5.66 -11.34
N ASP A 26 2.85 6.91 -11.78
CA ASP A 26 2.46 7.32 -13.14
C ASP A 26 3.28 6.64 -14.24
N ALA A 27 4.50 6.19 -13.91
CA ALA A 27 5.36 5.45 -14.81
C ALA A 27 4.96 3.96 -14.96
N ASP A 28 4.02 3.47 -14.14
CA ASP A 28 3.56 2.09 -14.19
C ASP A 28 2.51 1.93 -15.28
N PRO A 29 2.73 1.07 -16.29
CA PRO A 29 1.72 0.83 -17.33
C PRO A 29 0.41 0.25 -16.79
N TRP A 30 0.41 -0.28 -15.56
CA TRP A 30 -0.77 -0.80 -14.88
C TRP A 30 -1.28 0.15 -13.80
N SER A 31 -0.89 1.43 -13.84
CA SER A 31 -1.39 2.44 -12.90
C SER A 31 -2.93 2.43 -12.83
N GLY A 32 -3.47 2.49 -11.61
CA GLY A 32 -4.92 2.36 -11.34
C GLY A 32 -5.40 0.95 -11.05
N TRP A 33 -4.53 -0.07 -11.11
CA TRP A 33 -4.88 -1.46 -10.83
C TRP A 33 -4.45 -1.90 -9.43
N ILE A 34 -5.23 -2.79 -8.83
CA ILE A 34 -4.87 -3.51 -7.60
C ILE A 34 -4.72 -4.99 -7.95
N CYS A 35 -3.57 -5.55 -7.60
CA CYS A 35 -3.31 -6.98 -7.69
C CYS A 35 -3.56 -7.62 -6.31
N VAL A 36 -4.23 -8.77 -6.30
CA VAL A 36 -4.49 -9.55 -5.08
C VAL A 36 -4.07 -11.00 -5.26
N ALA A 37 -3.43 -11.59 -4.25
CA ALA A 37 -3.03 -12.99 -4.31
C ALA A 37 -4.23 -13.95 -4.17
N SER A 38 -5.28 -13.54 -3.44
CA SER A 38 -6.48 -14.34 -3.18
C SER A 38 -7.74 -13.47 -3.14
N GLU A 39 -8.87 -14.04 -3.56
CA GLU A 39 -10.19 -13.41 -3.39
C GLU A 39 -10.52 -13.10 -1.92
N ARG A 40 -9.91 -13.83 -0.97
CA ARG A 40 -10.06 -13.57 0.47
C ARG A 40 -9.59 -12.18 0.88
N SER A 41 -8.69 -11.58 0.11
CA SER A 41 -8.18 -10.22 0.35
C SER A 41 -9.13 -9.14 -0.18
N LEU A 42 -10.16 -9.48 -0.98
CA LEU A 42 -11.07 -8.49 -1.57
C LEU A 42 -12.20 -8.11 -0.61
N PHE A 43 -12.92 -9.10 -0.09
CA PHE A 43 -14.13 -8.88 0.71
C PHE A 43 -14.19 -9.76 1.96
N THR A 44 -14.76 -9.22 3.03
CA THR A 44 -15.18 -10.00 4.21
C THR A 44 -16.35 -10.91 3.87
N ALA A 45 -16.69 -11.84 4.78
CA ALA A 45 -17.89 -12.67 4.66
C ALA A 45 -19.19 -11.84 4.55
N SER A 46 -19.22 -10.64 5.14
CA SER A 46 -20.32 -9.68 5.05
C SER A 46 -20.28 -8.80 3.79
N ARG A 47 -19.44 -9.15 2.80
CA ARG A 47 -19.31 -8.45 1.51
C ARG A 47 -18.82 -6.99 1.62
N ARG A 48 -18.18 -6.64 2.73
CA ARG A 48 -17.48 -5.36 2.89
C ARG A 48 -16.05 -5.49 2.38
N PRO A 49 -15.42 -4.44 1.81
CA PRO A 49 -14.00 -4.47 1.50
C PRO A 49 -13.18 -4.87 2.72
N THR A 50 -12.17 -5.72 2.55
CA THR A 50 -11.25 -6.03 3.65
C THR A 50 -10.38 -4.81 3.97
N ARG A 51 -9.71 -4.86 5.12
CA ARG A 51 -8.67 -3.87 5.46
C ARG A 51 -7.58 -3.78 4.39
N VAL A 52 -7.14 -4.92 3.85
CA VAL A 52 -6.12 -4.98 2.78
C VAL A 52 -6.61 -4.30 1.52
N MET A 53 -7.85 -4.58 1.09
CA MET A 53 -8.43 -3.93 -0.09
C MET A 53 -8.52 -2.41 0.08
N VAL A 54 -8.92 -1.94 1.26
CA VAL A 54 -9.02 -0.50 1.56
C VAL A 54 -7.64 0.16 1.63
N HIS A 55 -6.64 -0.54 2.18
CA HIS A 55 -5.24 -0.09 2.18
C HIS A 55 -4.72 0.15 0.75
N GLU A 56 -4.92 -0.81 -0.14
CA GLU A 56 -4.47 -0.69 -1.53
C GLU A 56 -5.30 0.34 -2.31
N TYR A 57 -6.59 0.48 -2.01
CA TYR A 57 -7.41 1.52 -2.62
C TYR A 57 -6.94 2.93 -2.24
N ALA A 58 -6.51 3.15 -1.00
CA ALA A 58 -5.93 4.44 -0.60
C ALA A 58 -4.65 4.79 -1.40
N HIS A 59 -3.86 3.80 -1.82
CA HIS A 59 -2.71 4.05 -2.71
C HIS A 59 -3.14 4.56 -4.08
N LEU A 60 -4.28 4.13 -4.61
CA LEU A 60 -4.81 4.65 -5.87
C LEU A 60 -5.37 6.07 -5.75
N LEU A 61 -5.95 6.44 -4.60
CA LEU A 61 -6.42 7.79 -4.32
C LEU A 61 -5.27 8.79 -4.11
N ALA A 62 -4.12 8.30 -3.63
CA ALA A 62 -2.92 9.09 -3.37
C ALA A 62 -1.71 8.58 -4.19
N PRO A 63 -1.76 8.70 -5.53
CA PRO A 63 -0.69 8.21 -6.39
C PRO A 63 0.65 8.86 -6.05
N ASN A 64 1.73 8.10 -6.21
CA ASN A 64 3.11 8.50 -5.88
C ASN A 64 3.36 8.89 -4.40
N SER A 65 2.37 8.77 -3.51
CA SER A 65 2.52 9.20 -2.11
C SER A 65 3.17 8.15 -1.21
N ARG A 66 3.30 6.89 -1.65
CA ARG A 66 3.58 5.74 -0.74
C ARG A 66 2.63 5.83 0.48
N HIS A 67 3.09 5.60 1.71
CA HIS A 67 2.34 5.87 2.95
C HIS A 67 2.51 7.30 3.50
N GLY A 68 2.76 8.27 2.61
CA GLY A 68 2.95 9.69 2.93
C GLY A 68 1.65 10.42 3.31
N ALA A 69 1.71 11.74 3.41
CA ALA A 69 0.61 12.56 3.93
C ALA A 69 -0.71 12.37 3.18
N ALA A 70 -0.69 12.37 1.83
CA ALA A 70 -1.89 12.18 1.03
C ALA A 70 -2.50 10.79 1.21
N TRP A 71 -1.67 9.75 1.34
CA TRP A 71 -2.17 8.40 1.65
C TRP A 71 -2.75 8.30 3.06
N GLN A 72 -2.11 8.93 4.05
CA GLN A 72 -2.61 8.97 5.43
C GLN A 72 -3.96 9.70 5.52
N GLU A 73 -4.15 10.77 4.76
CA GLU A 73 -5.44 11.46 4.63
C GLU A 73 -6.48 10.55 3.98
N ALA A 74 -6.18 9.98 2.81
CA ALA A 74 -7.10 9.10 2.07
C ALA A 74 -7.56 7.89 2.91
N ILE A 75 -6.65 7.18 3.57
CA ILE A 75 -7.02 6.00 4.39
C ILE A 75 -7.82 6.40 5.64
N THR A 76 -7.60 7.62 6.16
CA THR A 76 -8.38 8.17 7.27
C THR A 76 -9.81 8.53 6.81
N GLU A 77 -9.96 9.17 5.65
CA GLU A 77 -11.27 9.48 5.06
C GLU A 77 -12.07 8.22 4.72
N LEU A 78 -11.40 7.13 4.35
CA LEU A 78 -12.01 5.81 4.16
C LEU A 78 -12.44 5.13 5.48
N GLY A 79 -12.17 5.76 6.64
CA GLY A 79 -12.59 5.30 7.96
C GLY A 79 -11.58 4.39 8.67
N TYR A 80 -10.30 4.39 8.25
CA TYR A 80 -9.24 3.56 8.83
C TYR A 80 -8.08 4.40 9.42
N PRO A 81 -8.35 5.32 10.38
CA PRO A 81 -7.31 6.18 10.97
C PRO A 81 -6.20 5.40 11.69
N SER A 82 -6.49 4.20 12.21
CA SER A 82 -5.48 3.35 12.84
C SER A 82 -4.44 2.80 11.84
N GLU A 83 -4.82 2.63 10.58
CA GLU A 83 -3.87 2.24 9.51
C GLU A 83 -2.92 3.40 9.19
N ALA A 84 -3.45 4.64 9.15
CA ALA A 84 -2.62 5.83 8.99
C ALA A 84 -1.58 5.96 10.13
N GLU A 85 -1.98 5.67 11.36
CA GLU A 85 -1.08 5.70 12.52
C GLU A 85 -0.01 4.61 12.45
N TRP A 86 -0.39 3.38 12.13
CA TRP A 86 0.53 2.24 12.02
C TRP A 86 1.61 2.48 10.97
N HIS A 87 1.25 3.08 9.83
CA HIS A 87 2.16 3.34 8.71
C HIS A 87 2.82 4.72 8.76
N ARG A 88 2.63 5.48 9.83
CA ARG A 88 3.28 6.79 9.98
C ARG A 88 4.81 6.62 9.98
N PRO A 89 5.56 7.42 9.18
CA PRO A 89 7.01 7.38 9.18
C PRO A 89 7.56 7.60 10.59
N ARG A 90 8.44 6.68 11.04
CA ARG A 90 9.14 6.85 12.31
C ARG A 90 10.13 8.01 12.19
N PRO A 91 10.25 8.89 13.20
CA PRO A 91 11.25 9.94 13.18
C PRO A 91 12.64 9.32 13.09
N VAL A 92 13.37 9.64 12.00
CA VAL A 92 14.76 9.22 11.85
C VAL A 92 15.57 9.98 12.90
N ARG A 93 16.07 9.26 13.90
CA ARG A 93 16.96 9.81 14.93
C ARG A 93 18.21 10.36 14.23
N ARG A 94 18.31 11.68 14.05
CA ARG A 94 19.52 12.32 13.50
C ARG A 94 20.67 12.05 14.46
N THR A 95 21.54 11.10 14.13
CA THR A 95 22.83 10.96 14.80
C THR A 95 23.66 12.18 14.38
N SER A 96 23.80 13.14 15.29
CA SER A 96 24.74 14.23 15.14
C SER A 96 26.15 13.65 15.17
N ARG A 97 26.72 13.36 13.99
CA ARG A 97 28.18 13.24 13.88
C ARG A 97 28.77 14.62 14.21
N ARG A 98 29.17 14.81 15.47
CA ARG A 98 30.11 15.87 15.83
C ARG A 98 31.35 15.66 14.96
N ARG A 99 31.61 16.56 14.03
CA ARG A 99 32.94 16.67 13.41
C ARG A 99 33.89 17.07 14.54
N ALA A 100 34.80 16.19 14.90
CA ALA A 100 35.96 16.57 15.69
C ALA A 100 36.79 17.53 14.83
N ALA A 101 37.14 18.68 15.42
CA ALA A 101 38.09 19.64 14.88
C ALA A 101 39.51 19.18 15.19
#